data_AF-A0A2G4II50-F1
#
_entry.id   AF-A0A2G4II50-F1
#
_cell.length_a   1.000
_cell.length_b   1.000
_cell.length_c   1.000
_cell.angle_alpha   90.00
_cell.angle_beta   90.00
_cell.angle_gamma   90.00
#
_symmetry.space_group_name_H-M   'P 1'
#
loop_
_entity.id
_entity.type
_entity.pdbx_description
1 polymer ?
#
loop_
_entity_poly.entity_id
_entity_poly.type
_entity_poly.pdbx_seq_one_letter_code
_entity_poly.pdbx_strand_id
1 'polypeptide(L)'
;MNHCFMYQGGFERNFLNLKPGTTTFEGTDGTAHQVPAWPAGADGVCIGYMEKAGKKFCAVRVVHGKTEVVLKDEVVLDAARHMGHGKRFDAAPTLVDDDGVVIMLLEDIIRKNAGQGDVLMPIRQLLKVPAKPLKK
;
A
#
# COMPACT_ATOMS: atom_id res chain seq x y z
N MET A 1 3.26 11.08 -9.93
CA MET A 1 1.86 11.13 -9.46
C MET A 1 1.89 11.26 -7.95
N ASN A 2 0.77 11.55 -7.29
CA ASN A 2 0.67 11.52 -5.84
C ASN A 2 0.07 10.19 -5.39
N HIS A 3 0.94 9.31 -4.93
CA HIS A 3 0.61 8.05 -4.30
C HIS A 3 0.22 8.24 -2.84
N CYS A 4 -0.41 7.23 -2.25
CA CYS A 4 -0.76 7.24 -0.85
C CYS A 4 -0.40 5.93 -0.16
N PHE A 5 0.04 6.02 1.10
CA PHE A 5 0.11 4.91 2.04
C PHE A 5 -0.88 5.18 3.17
N MET A 6 -1.70 4.19 3.52
CA MET A 6 -2.70 4.34 4.57
C MET A 6 -2.81 3.11 5.47
N TYR A 7 -2.75 3.37 6.78
CA TYR A 7 -2.90 2.36 7.82
C TYR A 7 -4.35 1.86 7.95
N GLN A 8 -4.52 0.55 8.15
CA GLN A 8 -5.81 -0.14 8.19
C GLN A 8 -5.93 -1.15 9.34
N GLY A 9 -5.24 -0.89 10.44
CA GLY A 9 -5.33 -1.69 11.65
C GLY A 9 -4.31 -2.82 11.78
N GLY A 10 -4.55 -3.69 12.76
CA GLY A 10 -3.71 -4.84 13.05
C GLY A 10 -3.93 -5.99 12.08
N PHE A 11 -2.86 -6.55 11.53
CA PHE A 11 -2.89 -7.57 10.48
C PHE A 11 -3.62 -8.83 10.92
N GLU A 12 -3.25 -9.39 12.08
CA GLU A 12 -3.75 -10.68 12.55
C GLU A 12 -5.26 -10.69 12.81
N ARG A 13 -5.85 -9.53 13.09
CA ARG A 13 -7.29 -9.36 13.31
C ARG A 13 -8.06 -9.12 12.03
N ASN A 14 -7.45 -8.41 11.08
CA ASN A 14 -8.20 -7.79 9.99
C ASN A 14 -7.95 -8.42 8.62
N PHE A 15 -6.78 -8.97 8.36
CA PHE A 15 -6.39 -9.38 7.00
C PHE A 15 -7.26 -10.52 6.47
N LEU A 16 -7.59 -11.51 7.29
CA LEU A 16 -8.43 -12.65 6.90
C LEU A 16 -9.84 -12.22 6.43
N ASN A 17 -10.34 -11.10 6.96
CA ASN A 17 -11.67 -10.57 6.65
C ASN A 17 -11.62 -9.41 5.65
N LEU A 18 -10.43 -9.05 5.16
CA LEU A 18 -10.25 -7.95 4.22
C LEU A 18 -10.80 -8.35 2.85
N LYS A 19 -11.67 -7.51 2.29
CA LYS A 19 -12.25 -7.68 0.96
C LYS A 19 -12.34 -6.32 0.26
N PRO A 20 -12.47 -6.29 -1.08
CA PRO A 20 -12.70 -5.05 -1.78
C PRO A 20 -13.91 -4.29 -1.20
N GLY A 21 -13.77 -2.98 -1.02
CA GLY A 21 -14.78 -2.13 -0.40
C GLY A 21 -14.81 -2.16 1.13
N THR A 22 -13.89 -2.85 1.81
CA THR A 22 -13.79 -2.76 3.27
C THR A 22 -13.44 -1.34 3.71
N THR A 23 -14.34 -0.73 4.49
CA THR A 23 -14.21 0.63 5.05
C THR A 23 -13.99 0.64 6.57
N THR A 24 -13.85 -0.52 7.20
CA THR A 24 -13.66 -0.63 8.66
C THR A 24 -12.59 -1.66 9.02
N PHE A 25 -11.97 -1.50 10.18
CA PHE A 25 -11.08 -2.47 10.78
C PHE A 25 -11.34 -2.61 12.29
N GLU A 26 -11.10 -3.78 12.87
CA GLU A 26 -11.12 -3.99 14.31
C GLU A 26 -9.82 -3.46 14.95
N GLY A 27 -9.98 -2.58 15.93
CA GLY A 27 -8.90 -2.01 16.73
C GLY A 27 -8.44 -2.94 17.85
N THR A 28 -7.38 -2.54 18.55
CA THR A 28 -6.86 -3.30 19.71
C THR A 28 -7.81 -3.27 20.92
N ASP A 29 -8.73 -2.32 20.95
CA ASP A 29 -9.84 -2.20 21.89
C ASP A 29 -11.01 -3.14 21.57
N GLY A 30 -10.93 -3.90 20.47
CA GLY A 30 -11.99 -4.79 20.00
C GLY A 30 -13.17 -4.06 19.34
N THR A 31 -13.05 -2.74 19.10
CA THR A 31 -14.10 -1.96 18.45
C THR A 31 -13.81 -1.78 16.96
N ALA A 32 -14.86 -1.55 16.17
CA ALA A 32 -14.71 -1.27 14.74
C ALA A 32 -14.41 0.22 14.52
N HIS A 33 -13.28 0.50 13.87
CA HIS A 33 -12.85 1.83 13.46
C HIS A 33 -13.04 2.02 11.96
N GLN A 34 -13.38 3.24 11.55
CA GLN A 34 -13.44 3.58 10.12
C GLN A 34 -12.02 3.66 9.55
N VAL A 35 -11.82 3.03 8.40
CA VAL A 35 -10.65 3.27 7.56
C VAL A 35 -10.74 4.72 7.07
N PRO A 36 -9.69 5.55 7.24
CA PRO A 36 -9.71 6.91 6.77
C PRO A 36 -10.02 6.99 5.27
N ALA A 37 -10.61 8.11 4.84
CA ALA A 37 -10.72 8.39 3.42
C ALA A 37 -9.31 8.60 2.82
N TRP A 38 -9.13 8.20 1.57
CA TRP A 38 -7.91 8.52 0.84
C TRP A 38 -7.73 10.06 0.76
N PRO A 39 -6.52 10.60 0.93
CA PRO A 39 -6.29 12.03 0.93
C PRO A 39 -6.72 12.70 -0.39
N ALA A 40 -7.24 13.92 -0.31
CA ALA A 40 -7.78 14.68 -1.45
C ALA A 40 -6.75 15.07 -2.53
N GLY A 41 -5.50 14.64 -2.42
CA GLY A 41 -4.45 14.84 -3.42
C GLY A 41 -3.90 13.55 -4.02
N ALA A 42 -4.41 12.38 -3.62
CA ALA A 42 -3.94 11.09 -4.12
C ALA A 42 -4.56 10.78 -5.50
N ASP A 43 -3.81 11.04 -6.57
CA ASP A 43 -4.20 10.76 -7.96
C ASP A 43 -3.44 9.57 -8.58
N GLY A 44 -2.53 8.96 -7.81
CA GLY A 44 -1.80 7.76 -8.18
C GLY A 44 -2.28 6.51 -7.42
N VAL A 45 -1.39 5.50 -7.37
CA VAL A 45 -1.63 4.26 -6.63
C VAL A 45 -1.66 4.52 -5.11
N CYS A 46 -2.69 3.98 -4.46
CA CYS A 46 -2.86 3.99 -3.01
C CYS A 46 -2.64 2.58 -2.44
N ILE A 47 -1.79 2.48 -1.42
CA ILE A 47 -1.44 1.24 -0.75
C ILE A 47 -2.03 1.25 0.65
N GLY A 48 -2.89 0.26 0.92
CA GLY A 48 -3.32 -0.04 2.27
C GLY A 48 -2.31 -0.95 2.96
N TYR A 49 -1.96 -0.62 4.19
CA TYR A 49 -1.09 -1.45 5.01
C TYR A 49 -1.65 -1.68 6.41
N MET A 50 -1.23 -2.80 6.99
CA MET A 50 -1.58 -3.20 8.36
C MET A 50 -0.31 -3.42 9.18
N GLU A 51 -0.43 -3.35 10.49
CA GLU A 51 0.66 -3.65 11.43
C GLU A 51 0.56 -5.10 11.91
N LYS A 52 1.63 -5.87 11.72
CA LYS A 52 1.86 -7.17 12.35
C LYS A 52 2.51 -7.02 13.71
N ALA A 53 2.41 -8.07 14.51
CA ALA A 53 3.18 -8.18 15.75
C ALA A 53 4.68 -7.89 15.53
N GLY A 54 5.29 -7.14 16.46
CA GLY A 54 6.69 -6.74 16.37
C GLY A 54 6.96 -5.49 15.52
N LYS A 55 5.97 -4.59 15.37
CA LYS A 55 6.09 -3.30 14.66
C LYS A 55 6.50 -3.44 13.18
N LYS A 56 6.01 -4.49 12.52
CA LYS A 56 6.24 -4.72 11.09
C LYS A 56 4.99 -4.29 10.34
N PHE A 57 5.15 -3.42 9.35
CA PHE A 57 4.04 -3.03 8.47
C PHE A 57 4.02 -3.91 7.24
N CYS A 58 2.83 -4.23 6.72
CA CYS A 58 2.67 -5.03 5.52
C CYS A 58 1.62 -4.42 4.61
N ALA A 59 1.91 -4.32 3.31
CA ALA A 59 0.92 -4.02 2.30
C ALA A 59 -0.09 -5.17 2.18
N VAL A 60 -1.36 -4.82 2.12
CA VAL A 60 -2.49 -5.76 2.09
C VAL A 60 -3.51 -5.45 0.99
N ARG A 61 -3.54 -4.21 0.49
CA ARG A 61 -4.38 -3.82 -0.64
C ARG A 61 -3.73 -2.76 -1.52
N VAL A 62 -4.03 -2.81 -2.81
CA VAL A 62 -3.63 -1.84 -3.83
C VAL A 62 -4.88 -1.24 -4.44
N VAL A 63 -4.97 0.09 -4.49
CA VAL A 63 -6.08 0.82 -5.12
C VAL A 63 -5.54 1.78 -6.15
N HIS A 64 -6.15 1.78 -7.33
CA HIS A 64 -5.88 2.76 -8.38
C HIS A 64 -7.17 3.09 -9.14
N GLY A 65 -7.64 4.32 -8.99
CA GLY A 65 -8.93 4.74 -9.54
C GLY A 65 -10.07 3.86 -9.00
N LYS A 66 -10.77 3.13 -9.89
CA LYS A 66 -11.86 2.21 -9.52
C LYS A 66 -11.39 0.78 -9.26
N THR A 67 -10.12 0.49 -9.50
CA THR A 67 -9.56 -0.86 -9.32
C THR A 67 -9.06 -0.99 -7.90
N GLU A 68 -9.58 -1.97 -7.18
CA GLU A 68 -9.11 -2.37 -5.86
C GLU A 68 -8.72 -3.84 -5.88
N VAL A 69 -7.50 -4.13 -5.44
CA VAL A 69 -6.94 -5.48 -5.34
C VAL A 69 -6.56 -5.71 -3.89
N VAL A 70 -7.30 -6.58 -3.20
CA VAL A 70 -6.85 -7.16 -1.93
C VAL A 70 -5.84 -8.25 -2.24
N LEU A 71 -4.68 -8.18 -1.61
CA LEU A 71 -3.58 -9.11 -1.85
C LEU A 71 -3.89 -10.47 -1.21
N LYS A 72 -3.58 -11.56 -1.91
CA LYS A 72 -3.63 -12.91 -1.34
C LYS A 72 -2.57 -13.10 -0.26
N ASP A 73 -1.38 -12.57 -0.54
CA ASP A 73 -0.20 -12.62 0.31
C ASP A 73 0.27 -11.19 0.63
N GLU A 74 0.39 -10.88 1.91
CA GLU A 74 0.82 -9.57 2.40
C GLU A 74 2.30 -9.32 2.07
N VAL A 75 2.69 -8.09 1.77
CA VAL A 75 4.11 -7.78 1.53
C VAL A 75 4.67 -6.94 2.66
N VAL A 76 5.69 -7.45 3.35
CA VAL A 76 6.37 -6.70 4.42
C VAL A 76 6.98 -5.44 3.85
N LEU A 77 6.68 -4.31 4.49
CA LEU A 77 7.13 -2.99 4.10
C LEU A 77 8.44 -2.64 4.81
N ASP A 78 9.43 -2.26 4.01
CA ASP A 78 10.66 -1.62 4.47
C ASP A 78 10.53 -0.11 4.22
N ALA A 79 10.58 0.71 5.27
CA ALA A 79 10.40 2.15 5.13
C ALA A 79 11.49 2.82 4.27
N ALA A 80 12.75 2.37 4.39
CA ALA A 80 13.86 2.92 3.61
C ALA A 80 13.70 2.61 2.12
N ARG A 81 13.13 1.44 1.80
CA ARG A 81 12.91 0.99 0.42
C ARG A 81 11.57 1.48 -0.17
N HIS A 82 10.52 1.56 0.64
CA HIS A 82 9.13 1.72 0.17
C HIS A 82 8.47 3.06 0.55
N MET A 83 9.13 3.97 1.27
CA MET A 83 8.61 5.33 1.49
C MET A 83 9.59 6.44 1.07
N GLY A 84 10.84 6.09 0.79
CA GLY A 84 11.91 7.08 0.57
C GLY A 84 12.50 7.62 1.87
N HIS A 85 13.56 8.40 1.75
CA HIS A 85 14.37 8.81 2.89
C HIS A 85 13.61 9.76 3.85
N GLY A 86 13.66 9.46 5.16
CA GLY A 86 13.08 10.31 6.21
C GLY A 86 11.57 10.15 6.45
N LYS A 87 10.86 9.34 5.65
CA LYS A 87 9.45 9.01 5.86
C LYS A 87 9.27 7.78 6.76
N ARG A 88 8.15 7.69 7.46
CA ARG A 88 7.79 6.58 8.36
C ARG A 88 6.33 6.20 8.14
N PHE A 89 6.02 4.93 8.36
CA PHE A 89 4.64 4.46 8.44
C PHE A 89 4.01 4.93 9.75
N ASP A 90 2.81 5.49 9.66
CA ASP A 90 2.04 6.01 10.80
C ASP A 90 0.54 5.75 10.60
N ALA A 91 -0.31 6.05 11.59
CA ALA A 91 -1.75 5.98 11.44
C ALA A 91 -2.29 7.00 10.41
N ALA A 92 -1.61 8.15 10.29
CA ALA A 92 -1.98 9.19 9.35
C ALA A 92 -1.65 8.79 7.90
N PRO A 93 -2.57 9.00 6.94
CA PRO A 93 -2.28 8.78 5.53
C PRO A 93 -1.07 9.62 5.08
N THR A 94 -0.15 9.00 4.33
CA THR A 94 1.06 9.65 3.85
C THR A 94 1.02 9.75 2.34
N LEU A 95 1.24 10.96 1.80
CA LEU A 95 1.40 11.18 0.36
C LEU A 95 2.86 10.91 -0.08
N VAL A 96 3.00 10.28 -1.24
CA VAL A 96 4.29 9.94 -1.84
C VAL A 96 4.27 10.34 -3.30
N ASP A 97 5.17 11.23 -3.68
CA ASP A 97 5.31 11.82 -5.01
C ASP A 97 6.40 11.15 -5.87
N ASP A 98 6.96 10.03 -5.38
CA ASP A 98 8.00 9.25 -6.04
C ASP A 98 7.41 7.96 -6.66
N ASP A 99 7.20 8.00 -7.98
CA ASP A 99 6.74 6.84 -8.77
C ASP A 99 7.70 5.65 -8.63
N GLY A 100 9.02 5.88 -8.48
CA GLY A 100 10.03 4.83 -8.40
C GLY A 100 9.90 3.97 -7.14
N VAL A 101 9.58 4.60 -6.01
CA VAL A 101 9.30 3.92 -4.73
C VAL A 101 8.08 3.00 -4.87
N VAL A 102 7.02 3.49 -5.51
CA VAL A 102 5.77 2.72 -5.66
C VAL A 102 5.89 1.63 -6.71
N ILE A 103 6.63 1.85 -7.80
CA ILE A 103 6.98 0.80 -8.77
C ILE A 103 7.72 -0.33 -8.08
N MET A 104 8.72 -0.02 -7.24
CA MET A 104 9.49 -1.03 -6.53
C MET A 104 8.61 -1.88 -5.61
N LEU A 105 7.69 -1.25 -4.88
CA LEU A 105 6.74 -1.96 -4.03
C LEU A 105 5.76 -2.80 -4.86
N LEU A 106 5.25 -2.29 -5.98
CA LEU A 106 4.37 -3.07 -6.86
C LEU A 106 5.08 -4.29 -7.44
N GLU A 107 6.37 -4.20 -7.77
CA GLU A 107 7.16 -5.34 -8.23
C GLU A 107 7.31 -6.42 -7.16
N ASP A 108 7.53 -6.04 -5.90
CA ASP A 108 7.54 -6.98 -4.77
C ASP A 108 6.15 -7.60 -4.54
N ILE A 109 5.08 -6.81 -4.64
CA ILE A 109 3.69 -7.26 -4.56
C ILE A 109 3.37 -8.27 -5.65
N ILE A 110 3.67 -7.97 -6.91
CA ILE A 110 3.43 -8.84 -8.06
C ILE A 110 4.21 -10.15 -7.90
N ARG A 111 5.47 -10.08 -7.44
CA ARG A 111 6.29 -11.27 -7.24
C ARG A 111 5.70 -12.20 -6.18
N LYS A 112 5.23 -11.64 -5.05
CA LYS A 112 4.62 -12.46 -3.97
C LYS A 112 3.21 -12.94 -4.35
N ASN A 113 2.47 -12.13 -5.11
CA ASN A 113 1.09 -12.40 -5.52
C ASN A 113 1.01 -12.77 -7.01
N ALA A 114 1.86 -13.68 -7.49
CA ALA A 114 1.95 -14.02 -8.91
C ALA A 114 0.61 -14.46 -9.52
N GLY A 115 -0.25 -15.11 -8.71
CA GLY A 115 -1.61 -15.49 -9.08
C GLY A 115 -2.63 -14.33 -9.13
N GLN A 116 -2.19 -13.08 -9.06
CA GLN A 116 -2.97 -11.85 -9.27
C GLN A 116 -2.28 -10.90 -10.27
N GLY A 117 -1.30 -11.40 -11.04
CA GLY A 117 -0.52 -10.58 -11.97
C GLY A 117 -1.35 -9.94 -13.08
N ASP A 118 -2.43 -10.59 -13.51
CA ASP A 118 -3.38 -10.09 -14.50
C ASP A 118 -4.05 -8.76 -14.12
N VAL A 119 -4.28 -8.53 -12.82
CA VAL A 119 -4.85 -7.28 -12.29
C VAL A 119 -3.79 -6.30 -11.78
N LEU A 120 -2.68 -6.79 -11.23
CA LEU A 120 -1.64 -5.94 -10.65
C LEU A 120 -0.68 -5.36 -11.69
N MET A 121 -0.36 -6.12 -12.74
CA MET A 121 0.60 -5.70 -13.76
C MET A 121 0.10 -4.51 -14.59
N PRO A 122 -1.19 -4.43 -14.98
CA PRO A 122 -1.75 -3.23 -15.60
C PRO A 122 -1.60 -1.98 -14.73
N ILE A 123 -1.83 -2.07 -13.42
CA ILE A 123 -1.65 -0.94 -12.49
C ILE A 123 -0.19 -0.47 -12.50
N ARG A 124 0.77 -1.40 -12.43
CA ARG A 124 2.20 -1.07 -12.49
C ARG A 124 2.59 -0.40 -13.81
N GLN A 125 2.02 -0.82 -14.93
CA GLN A 125 2.33 -0.26 -16.27
C GLN A 125 1.86 1.19 -16.45
N LEU A 126 0.92 1.67 -15.63
CA LEU A 126 0.47 3.07 -15.66
C LEU A 126 1.49 4.04 -15.06
N LEU A 127 2.41 3.53 -14.23
CA LEU A 127 3.44 4.33 -13.59
C LEU A 127 4.62 4.57 -14.53
N LYS A 128 5.14 5.80 -14.54
CA LYS A 128 6.32 6.14 -15.33
C LYS A 128 7.55 5.73 -14.55
N VAL A 129 8.42 4.92 -15.14
CA VAL A 129 9.74 4.66 -14.56
C VAL A 129 10.48 6.00 -14.52
N PRO A 130 10.94 6.48 -13.36
CA PRO A 130 11.70 7.72 -13.32
C PRO A 130 12.97 7.56 -14.15
N ALA A 131 13.19 8.49 -15.08
CA ALA A 131 14.45 8.57 -15.80
C ALA A 131 15.57 8.80 -14.77
N LYS A 132 16.39 7.78 -14.54
CA LYS A 132 17.55 7.87 -13.64
C LYS A 132 18.41 9.06 -14.09
N PRO A 133 18.67 10.09 -13.27
CA PRO A 133 19.68 11.07 -13.64
C PRO A 133 21.02 10.33 -13.71
N LEU A 134 21.67 10.38 -14.87
CA LEU A 134 23.07 9.99 -15.03
C LEU A 134 23.87 10.80 -14.00
N LYS A 135 24.36 10.12 -12.96
CA LYS A 135 25.38 10.70 -12.08
C LYS A 135 26.60 10.97 -12.95
N LYS A 136 26.92 12.26 -13.13
CA LYS A 136 28.21 12.71 -13.67
C LYS A 136 29.30 12.51 -12.62
#